data_AF-A0A841BEU4-F1
#
_entry.id   AF-A0A841BEU4-F1
#
_cell.length_a   1.000
_cell.length_b   1.000
_cell.length_c   1.000
_cell.angle_alpha   90.00
_cell.angle_beta   90.00
_cell.angle_gamma   90.00
#
_symmetry.space_group_name_H-M   'P 1'
#
loop_
_entity.id
_entity.type
_entity.pdbx_description
1 polymer ?
#
loop_
_entity_poly.entity_id
_entity_poly.type
_entity_poly.pdbx_seq_one_letter_code
_entity_poly.pdbx_strand_id
1 'polypeptide(L)'
;MNSDKAVPSPTAASPSTAATPGSSDSAFGAAEPVSAASWWVRHPDLAPDSVRRAQVLFDQKGEGDQSWPVVGTGKYDKVIVVITCNAATHYRVELGSAVDPDQIWTEGDSCGGPNINTYESPAIDRSSPPVTVHVTAPANTKYFVTLYGLTAAKPLPTTTP
;
A
#
# COMPACT_ATOMS: atom_id res chain seq x y z
N MET A 1 -39.48 -46.61 -20.46
CA MET A 1 -38.15 -46.78 -21.05
C MET A 1 -37.43 -45.47 -20.79
N ASN A 2 -36.78 -45.28 -19.63
CA ASN A 2 -35.38 -45.62 -19.32
C ASN A 2 -34.43 -44.91 -20.30
N SER A 3 -33.33 -44.24 -19.97
CA SER A 3 -32.63 -43.86 -18.73
C SER A 3 -31.46 -42.95 -19.20
N ASP A 4 -30.96 -42.09 -18.31
CA ASP A 4 -29.56 -41.66 -18.15
C ASP A 4 -28.61 -41.44 -19.35
N LYS A 5 -28.01 -40.25 -19.44
CA LYS A 5 -26.57 -40.03 -19.11
C LYS A 5 -26.09 -38.58 -19.31
N ALA A 6 -25.94 -37.89 -18.18
CA ALA A 6 -24.76 -37.19 -17.64
C ALA A 6 -23.59 -36.63 -18.52
N VAL A 7 -23.19 -35.39 -18.15
CA VAL A 7 -21.84 -34.77 -17.97
C VAL A 7 -21.28 -33.78 -19.04
N PRO A 8 -20.63 -32.64 -18.64
CA PRO A 8 -20.44 -31.41 -19.42
C PRO A 8 -18.98 -31.09 -19.86
N SER A 9 -18.79 -29.89 -20.44
CA SER A 9 -17.61 -29.13 -20.95
C SER A 9 -16.17 -29.50 -20.50
N PRO A 10 -15.16 -28.93 -21.20
CA PRO A 10 -14.25 -28.08 -20.43
C PRO A 10 -14.11 -26.68 -21.05
N THR A 11 -14.63 -25.70 -20.31
CA THR A 11 -14.13 -24.33 -20.34
C THR A 11 -12.68 -24.37 -19.88
N ALA A 12 -11.75 -23.92 -20.73
CA ALA A 12 -10.39 -23.61 -20.33
C ALA A 12 -10.43 -22.37 -19.41
N ALA A 13 -10.75 -22.58 -18.15
CA ALA A 13 -10.50 -21.62 -17.08
C ALA A 13 -9.09 -21.88 -16.56
N SER A 14 -8.24 -20.86 -16.61
CA SER A 14 -6.95 -20.82 -15.92
C SER A 14 -7.13 -21.32 -14.48
N PRO A 15 -6.17 -22.09 -13.93
CA PRO A 15 -6.23 -22.48 -12.53
C PRO A 15 -6.14 -21.21 -11.67
N SER A 16 -7.29 -20.77 -11.15
CA SER A 16 -7.33 -19.99 -9.93
C SER A 16 -6.65 -20.84 -8.86
N THR A 17 -5.42 -20.49 -8.51
CA THR A 17 -4.76 -21.05 -7.33
C THR A 17 -5.69 -20.81 -6.15
N ALA A 18 -6.12 -21.92 -5.55
CA ALA A 18 -6.99 -21.96 -4.40
C ALA A 18 -6.46 -21.02 -3.31
N ALA A 19 -7.28 -20.05 -2.91
CA ALA A 19 -7.09 -19.34 -1.66
C ALA A 19 -7.21 -20.35 -0.53
N THR A 20 -6.09 -20.73 0.09
CA THR A 20 -6.11 -21.45 1.35
C THR A 20 -6.78 -20.56 2.40
N PRO A 21 -7.88 -20.97 3.05
CA PRO A 21 -8.45 -20.22 4.15
C PRO A 21 -7.62 -20.52 5.41
N GLY A 22 -6.52 -19.79 5.57
CA GLY A 22 -5.71 -19.80 6.78
C GLY A 22 -5.90 -18.49 7.51
N SER A 23 -6.60 -18.53 8.65
CA SER A 23 -6.87 -17.41 9.58
C SER A 23 -7.30 -16.11 8.91
N SER A 24 -8.60 -15.90 8.79
CA SER A 24 -9.18 -14.57 8.58
C SER A 24 -9.01 -13.71 9.84
N ASP A 25 -7.76 -13.43 10.22
CA ASP A 25 -7.40 -12.10 10.71
C ASP A 25 -7.55 -11.17 9.51
N SER A 26 -8.81 -10.87 9.15
CA SER A 26 -9.09 -9.75 8.27
C SER A 26 -8.52 -8.54 8.97
N ALA A 27 -7.30 -8.13 8.60
CA ALA A 27 -6.59 -7.01 9.20
C ALA A 27 -7.41 -5.71 9.16
N PHE A 28 -8.52 -5.71 8.41
CA PHE A 28 -9.35 -4.55 8.08
C PHE A 28 -10.86 -4.88 8.09
N GLY A 29 -11.33 -5.60 9.13
CA GLY A 29 -12.76 -5.83 9.38
C GLY A 29 -13.30 -5.15 10.65
N ALA A 30 -12.47 -4.39 11.36
CA ALA A 30 -12.82 -3.75 12.62
C ALA A 30 -13.33 -2.31 12.41
N ALA A 31 -14.05 -1.78 13.41
CA ALA A 31 -14.51 -0.39 13.44
C ALA A 31 -13.38 0.66 13.29
N GLU A 32 -12.12 0.25 13.42
CA GLU A 32 -10.93 1.07 13.36
C GLU A 32 -9.90 0.50 12.38
N PRO A 33 -9.28 1.35 11.54
CA PRO A 33 -8.20 0.94 10.64
C PRO A 33 -6.94 0.59 11.45
N VAL A 34 -6.07 -0.26 10.90
CA VAL A 34 -4.81 -0.67 11.53
C VAL A 34 -3.64 -0.08 10.74
N SER A 35 -2.68 0.53 11.44
CA SER A 35 -1.41 0.98 10.83
C SER A 35 -0.68 -0.18 10.15
N ALA A 36 -0.31 0.00 8.88
CA ALA A 36 0.46 -1.00 8.14
C ALA A 36 1.83 -1.26 8.77
N ALA A 37 2.50 -0.21 9.28
CA ALA A 37 3.75 -0.34 10.01
C ALA A 37 3.58 -1.23 11.25
N SER A 38 2.53 -0.99 12.04
CA SER A 38 2.24 -1.79 13.23
C SER A 38 1.84 -3.23 12.90
N TRP A 39 1.15 -3.45 11.78
CA TRP A 39 0.75 -4.78 11.33
C TRP A 39 1.97 -5.60 10.88
N TRP A 40 2.84 -5.06 10.03
CA TRP A 40 4.04 -5.77 9.57
C TRP A 40 5.07 -6.02 10.68
N VAL A 41 5.10 -5.23 11.75
CA VAL A 41 5.90 -5.56 12.94
C VAL A 41 5.44 -6.89 13.57
N ARG A 42 4.14 -7.19 13.54
CA ARG A 42 3.57 -8.44 14.07
C ARG A 42 3.62 -9.59 13.06
N HIS A 43 3.65 -9.27 11.77
CA HIS A 43 3.68 -10.23 10.66
C HIS A 43 4.84 -9.92 9.68
N PRO A 44 6.11 -9.99 10.14
CA PRO A 44 7.26 -9.52 9.37
C PRO A 44 7.56 -10.35 8.11
N ASP A 45 7.13 -11.62 8.11
CA ASP A 45 7.20 -12.52 6.96
C ASP A 45 6.27 -12.10 5.81
N LEU A 46 5.18 -11.39 6.13
CA LEU A 46 4.20 -10.88 5.16
C LEU A 46 4.54 -9.49 4.62
N ALA A 47 5.60 -8.85 5.13
CA ALA A 47 6.06 -7.56 4.63
C ALA A 47 6.76 -7.70 3.26
N PRO A 48 6.36 -6.92 2.23
CA PRO A 48 7.08 -6.89 0.96
C PRO A 48 8.56 -6.53 1.15
N ASP A 49 9.44 -7.08 0.31
CA ASP A 49 10.89 -6.81 0.37
C ASP A 49 11.25 -5.32 0.31
N SER A 50 10.50 -4.54 -0.47
CA SER A 50 10.67 -3.09 -0.58
C SER A 50 10.39 -2.40 0.76
N VAL A 51 9.32 -2.79 1.45
CA VAL A 51 8.96 -2.29 2.79
C VAL A 51 9.99 -2.70 3.84
N ARG A 52 10.45 -3.96 3.81
CA ARG A 52 11.47 -4.46 4.76
C ARG A 52 12.79 -3.68 4.71
N ARG A 53 13.14 -3.13 3.56
CA ARG A 53 14.35 -2.31 3.36
C ARG A 53 14.11 -0.82 3.48
N ALA A 54 12.86 -0.39 3.63
CA ALA A 54 12.49 1.01 3.69
C ALA A 54 12.38 1.48 5.15
N GLN A 55 12.50 2.79 5.36
CA GLN A 55 12.33 3.43 6.66
C GLN A 55 10.95 4.08 6.76
N VAL A 56 10.20 3.83 7.82
CA VAL A 56 8.94 4.55 8.08
C VAL A 56 9.25 6.04 8.25
N LEU A 57 8.63 6.88 7.43
CA LEU A 57 8.74 8.35 7.49
C LEU A 57 7.53 8.97 8.17
N PHE A 58 6.39 8.32 8.00
CA PHE A 58 5.09 8.85 8.33
C PHE A 58 4.15 7.68 8.58
N ASP A 59 3.36 7.75 9.63
CA ASP A 59 2.30 6.79 9.94
C ASP A 59 1.22 7.53 10.71
N GLN A 60 0.14 7.92 10.02
CA GLN A 60 -0.91 8.75 10.60
C GLN A 60 -2.28 8.15 10.39
N LYS A 61 -3.11 8.33 11.40
CA LYS A 61 -4.54 8.05 11.34
C LYS A 61 -5.26 9.30 10.82
N GLY A 62 -6.20 9.10 9.90
CA GLY A 62 -7.03 10.15 9.35
C GLY A 62 -8.49 9.73 9.20
N GLU A 63 -9.31 10.72 8.90
CA GLU A 63 -10.72 10.52 8.56
C GLU A 63 -11.16 11.47 7.45
N GLY A 64 -11.76 10.94 6.39
CA GLY A 64 -12.15 11.72 5.22
C GLY A 64 -10.96 12.39 4.51
N ASP A 65 -11.20 13.58 3.98
CA ASP A 65 -10.18 14.37 3.30
C ASP A 65 -9.24 15.06 4.32
N GLN A 66 -7.93 14.74 4.27
CA GLN A 66 -6.93 15.33 5.16
C GLN A 66 -5.55 15.51 4.50
N SER A 67 -4.81 16.50 4.99
CA SER A 67 -3.42 16.78 4.59
C SER A 67 -2.50 16.86 5.80
N TRP A 68 -1.26 16.37 5.64
CA TRP A 68 -0.22 16.45 6.65
C TRP A 68 1.13 16.87 6.06
N PRO A 69 1.96 17.60 6.83
CA PRO A 69 3.35 17.78 6.48
C PRO A 69 4.14 16.48 6.67
N VAL A 70 5.04 16.18 5.75
CA VAL A 70 5.98 15.06 5.81
C VAL A 70 7.40 15.62 5.80
N VAL A 71 8.27 15.09 6.65
CA VAL A 71 9.66 15.54 6.76
C VAL A 71 10.62 14.45 6.32
N GLY A 72 11.74 14.86 5.74
CA GLY A 72 12.90 13.97 5.51
C GLY A 72 12.85 13.10 4.26
N THR A 73 11.85 13.26 3.40
CA THR A 73 11.71 12.56 2.09
C THR A 73 12.90 12.79 1.15
N GLY A 74 13.57 13.95 1.21
CA GLY A 74 14.70 14.31 0.35
C GLY A 74 15.98 13.45 0.50
N LYS A 75 16.01 12.52 1.45
CA LYS A 75 17.11 11.56 1.62
C LYS A 75 16.87 10.24 0.89
N TYR A 76 15.66 10.00 0.40
CA TYR A 76 15.25 8.75 -0.22
C TYR A 76 15.17 8.90 -1.73
N ASP A 77 15.29 7.78 -2.44
CA ASP A 77 15.17 7.74 -3.90
C ASP A 77 13.72 7.50 -4.32
N LYS A 78 12.95 6.81 -3.48
CA LYS A 78 11.54 6.52 -3.68
C LYS A 78 10.79 6.57 -2.36
N VAL A 79 9.48 6.70 -2.44
CA VAL A 79 8.58 6.47 -1.31
C VAL A 79 7.61 5.34 -1.61
N ILE A 80 7.26 4.60 -0.57
CA ILE A 80 6.22 3.58 -0.61
C ILE A 80 5.04 4.11 0.19
N VAL A 81 3.89 4.22 -0.46
CA VAL A 81 2.62 4.62 0.14
C VAL A 81 1.83 3.37 0.46
N VAL A 82 1.29 3.31 1.67
CA VAL A 82 0.41 2.25 2.11
C VAL A 82 -0.78 2.89 2.79
N ILE A 83 -1.98 2.58 2.30
CA ILE A 83 -3.21 3.03 2.92
C ILE A 83 -4.04 1.83 3.36
N THR A 84 -4.66 1.97 4.51
CA THR A 84 -5.48 0.94 5.13
C THR A 84 -6.72 1.57 5.72
N CYS A 85 -7.90 1.02 5.45
CA CYS A 85 -9.17 1.59 5.87
C CYS A 85 -9.97 0.62 6.75
N ASN A 86 -10.91 1.18 7.51
CA ASN A 86 -11.88 0.39 8.29
C ASN A 86 -12.93 -0.32 7.42
N ALA A 87 -13.13 0.13 6.19
CA ALA A 87 -14.01 -0.47 5.21
C ALA A 87 -13.44 -0.35 3.80
N ALA A 88 -13.88 -1.23 2.90
CA ALA A 88 -13.55 -1.13 1.48
C ALA A 88 -14.11 0.17 0.91
N THR A 89 -13.23 1.08 0.49
CA THR A 89 -13.59 2.35 -0.12
C THR A 89 -12.52 2.80 -1.09
N HIS A 90 -12.93 3.64 -2.05
CA HIS A 90 -12.01 4.27 -2.97
C HIS A 90 -11.24 5.39 -2.25
N TYR A 91 -9.97 5.54 -2.58
CA TYR A 91 -9.10 6.56 -2.01
C TYR A 91 -8.11 7.08 -3.04
N ARG A 92 -7.61 8.29 -2.81
CA ARG A 92 -6.48 8.89 -3.54
C ARG A 92 -5.47 9.43 -2.54
N VAL A 93 -4.19 9.22 -2.81
CA VAL A 93 -3.08 9.80 -2.05
C VAL A 93 -2.22 10.63 -2.99
N GLU A 94 -1.98 11.87 -2.61
CA GLU A 94 -1.13 12.81 -3.32
C GLU A 94 0.04 13.21 -2.41
N LEU A 95 1.23 13.25 -2.99
CA LEU A 95 2.45 13.69 -2.34
C LEU A 95 2.91 14.95 -3.07
N GLY A 96 2.93 16.04 -2.32
CA GLY A 96 3.20 17.38 -2.82
C GLY A 96 4.52 17.92 -2.34
N SER A 97 5.12 18.77 -3.14
CA SER A 97 6.26 19.62 -2.81
C SER A 97 5.81 21.09 -2.64
N ALA A 98 6.73 21.97 -2.25
CA ALA A 98 6.41 23.41 -2.16
C ALA A 98 6.16 24.07 -3.53
N VAL A 99 6.65 23.48 -4.62
CA VAL A 99 6.51 23.99 -6.00
C VAL A 99 5.46 23.25 -6.83
N ASP A 100 5.20 21.99 -6.50
CA ASP A 100 4.20 21.14 -7.16
C ASP A 100 3.44 20.33 -6.11
N PRO A 101 2.21 20.75 -5.73
CA PRO A 101 1.46 20.16 -4.62
C PRO A 101 0.92 18.75 -4.91
N ASP A 102 0.90 18.31 -6.18
CA ASP A 102 0.37 16.99 -6.58
C ASP A 102 1.40 16.20 -7.40
N GLN A 103 2.68 16.35 -7.05
CA GLN A 103 3.85 15.83 -7.76
C GLN A 103 3.79 14.30 -8.02
N ILE A 104 3.34 13.53 -7.03
CA ILE A 104 3.24 12.07 -7.10
C ILE A 104 1.87 11.68 -6.54
N TRP A 105 1.14 10.81 -7.22
CA TRP A 105 -0.14 10.34 -6.72
C TRP A 105 -0.43 8.88 -7.05
N THR A 106 -1.33 8.29 -6.26
CA THR A 106 -1.89 6.96 -6.48
C THR A 106 -3.34 6.92 -6.02
N GLU A 107 -4.13 6.03 -6.60
CA GLU A 107 -5.52 5.78 -6.17
C GLU A 107 -5.80 4.27 -6.15
N GLY A 108 -6.86 3.88 -5.47
CA GLY A 108 -7.29 2.48 -5.43
C GLY A 108 -8.73 2.34 -4.98
N ASP A 109 -9.40 1.29 -5.47
CA ASP A 109 -10.83 1.06 -5.22
C ASP A 109 -11.14 0.41 -3.87
N SER A 110 -10.12 -0.13 -3.20
CA SER A 110 -10.25 -0.60 -1.84
C SER A 110 -8.93 -0.55 -1.06
N CYS A 111 -8.98 0.13 0.07
CA CYS A 111 -7.99 0.11 1.14
C CYS A 111 -8.38 -0.79 2.32
N GLY A 112 -9.54 -1.45 2.25
CA GLY A 112 -10.02 -2.37 3.28
C GLY A 112 -10.17 -3.78 2.71
N GLY A 113 -9.52 -4.77 3.31
CA GLY A 113 -9.57 -6.17 2.88
C GLY A 113 -8.36 -6.95 3.36
N PRO A 114 -8.33 -8.28 3.26
CA PRO A 114 -7.30 -9.12 3.92
C PRO A 114 -5.86 -8.86 3.44
N ASN A 115 -5.66 -8.11 2.35
CA ASN A 115 -4.36 -7.82 1.77
C ASN A 115 -4.04 -6.33 1.88
N ILE A 116 -2.83 -6.02 2.38
CA ILE A 116 -2.28 -4.66 2.39
C ILE A 116 -1.61 -4.40 1.04
N ASN A 117 -2.18 -3.49 0.25
CA ASN A 117 -1.58 -3.06 -1.01
C ASN A 117 -0.54 -1.97 -0.78
N THR A 118 0.52 -1.98 -1.56
CA THR A 118 1.57 -0.96 -1.54
C THR A 118 1.70 -0.29 -2.90
N TYR A 119 1.93 1.02 -2.88
CA TYR A 119 2.29 1.79 -4.06
C TYR A 119 3.72 2.27 -3.89
N GLU A 120 4.60 1.97 -4.84
CA GLU A 120 5.96 2.50 -4.88
C GLU A 120 6.02 3.64 -5.89
N SER A 121 6.48 4.81 -5.45
CA SER A 121 6.58 5.99 -6.31
C SER A 121 7.62 5.83 -7.41
N PRO A 122 7.52 6.63 -8.48
CA PRO A 122 8.67 6.97 -9.31
C PRO A 122 9.83 7.54 -8.47
N ALA A 123 11.00 7.67 -9.10
CA ALA A 123 12.15 8.29 -8.44
C ALA A 123 11.82 9.74 -8.03
N ILE A 124 12.14 10.08 -6.78
CA ILE A 124 11.93 11.41 -6.22
C ILE A 124 13.04 12.35 -6.69
N ASP A 125 12.66 13.51 -7.20
CA ASP A 125 13.60 14.61 -7.36
C ASP A 125 13.97 15.19 -5.99
N ARG A 126 15.21 14.92 -5.55
CA ARG A 126 15.70 15.39 -4.24
C ARG A 126 15.85 16.91 -4.15
N SER A 127 15.84 17.63 -5.27
CA SER A 127 15.84 19.10 -5.27
C SER A 127 14.47 19.69 -4.95
N SER A 128 13.40 18.90 -5.13
CA SER A 128 12.02 19.26 -4.78
C SER A 128 11.29 18.04 -4.21
N PRO A 129 11.67 17.60 -3.00
CA PRO A 129 11.10 16.40 -2.41
C PRO A 129 9.68 16.66 -1.90
N PRO A 130 8.82 15.63 -1.82
CA PRO A 130 7.50 15.79 -1.24
C PRO A 130 7.57 16.21 0.23
N VAL A 131 6.91 17.30 0.58
CA VAL A 131 6.79 17.83 1.94
C VAL A 131 5.37 17.76 2.49
N THR A 132 4.40 17.35 1.67
CA THR A 132 3.01 17.14 2.08
C THR A 132 2.50 15.80 1.59
N VAL A 133 1.62 15.18 2.37
CA VAL A 133 0.76 14.08 1.95
C VAL A 133 -0.68 14.51 2.12
N HIS A 134 -1.45 14.37 1.06
CA HIS A 134 -2.88 14.61 1.02
C HIS A 134 -3.58 13.28 0.73
N VAL A 135 -4.63 12.99 1.47
CA VAL A 135 -5.45 11.81 1.28
C VAL A 135 -6.88 12.25 1.06
N THR A 136 -7.41 11.91 -0.10
CA THR A 136 -8.83 12.06 -0.42
C THR A 136 -9.53 10.73 -0.19
N ALA A 137 -10.47 10.70 0.74
CA ALA A 137 -11.36 9.57 0.99
C ALA A 137 -12.78 10.06 1.29
N PRO A 138 -13.83 9.24 1.07
CA PRO A 138 -15.19 9.62 1.42
C PRO A 138 -15.33 10.03 2.88
N ALA A 139 -16.25 10.97 3.17
CA ALA A 139 -16.52 11.42 4.52
C ALA A 139 -16.81 10.24 5.47
N ASN A 140 -16.28 10.31 6.70
CA ASN A 140 -16.34 9.26 7.72
C ASN A 140 -15.54 7.97 7.41
N THR A 141 -14.78 7.93 6.32
CA THR A 141 -13.80 6.85 6.11
C THR A 141 -12.65 7.06 7.07
N LYS A 142 -12.44 6.11 7.98
CA LYS A 142 -11.27 6.10 8.85
C LYS A 142 -10.16 5.29 8.18
N TYR A 143 -8.97 5.84 8.14
CA TYR A 143 -7.81 5.17 7.57
C TYR A 143 -6.53 5.41 8.37
N PHE A 144 -5.54 4.58 8.09
CA PHE A 144 -4.13 4.88 8.30
C PHE A 144 -3.45 5.07 6.95
N VAL A 145 -2.58 6.07 6.87
CA VAL A 145 -1.66 6.29 5.76
C VAL A 145 -0.25 6.18 6.32
N THR A 146 0.53 5.26 5.73
CA THR A 146 1.92 5.04 6.10
C THR A 146 2.80 5.31 4.88
N LEU A 147 3.83 6.14 5.06
CA LEU A 147 4.87 6.38 4.06
C LEU A 147 6.19 5.78 4.51
N TYR A 148 6.85 5.08 3.60
CA TYR A 148 8.20 4.58 3.78
C TYR A 148 9.14 5.22 2.79
N GLY A 149 10.34 5.58 3.23
CA GLY A 149 11.42 6.04 2.38
C GLY A 149 12.32 4.88 1.99
N LEU A 150 12.49 4.67 0.69
CA LEU A 150 13.38 3.65 0.15
C LEU A 150 14.61 4.33 -0.47
N THR A 151 15.80 3.97 0.03
CA THR A 151 17.05 4.32 -0.63
C THR A 151 17.35 3.25 -1.68
N ALA A 152 17.87 3.67 -2.83
CA ALA A 152 18.45 2.75 -3.78
C ALA A 152 19.54 1.95 -3.04
N ALA A 153 19.55 0.63 -3.24
CA ALA A 153 20.66 -0.18 -2.76
C ALA A 153 21.94 0.46 -3.33
N LYS A 154 22.84 0.88 -2.44
CA LYS A 154 24.18 1.32 -2.84
C LYS A 154 24.73 0.23 -3.76
N PRO A 155 25.19 0.54 -5.00
CA PRO A 155 25.84 -0.46 -5.83
C PRO A 155 26.92 -1.14 -4.98
N LEU A 156 26.92 -2.47 -4.93
CA LEU A 156 28.03 -3.21 -4.36
C LEU A 156 29.32 -2.67 -5.01
N PRO A 157 30.38 -2.38 -4.23
CA PRO A 157 31.64 -1.95 -4.83
C PRO A 157 32.06 -3.01 -5.85
N THR A 158 32.05 -2.65 -7.13
CA THR A 158 32.61 -3.47 -8.20
C THR A 158 34.08 -3.69 -7.87
N THR A 159 34.39 -4.87 -7.34
CA THR A 159 35.77 -5.31 -7.20
C THR A 159 36.25 -5.53 -8.64
N THR A 160 36.92 -4.52 -9.18
CA THR A 160 37.62 -4.66 -10.46
C THR A 160 38.83 -5.55 -10.17
N PRO A 161 39.02 -6.65 -10.91
CA PRO A 161 40.11 -7.61 -10.69
C PRO A 161 41.49 -7.00 -10.91
#